data_AF-A0A432KA39-F1
#
_entry.id   AF-A0A432KA39-F1
#
_cell.length_a   1.000
_cell.length_b   1.000
_cell.length_c   1.000
_cell.angle_alpha   90.00
_cell.angle_beta   90.00
_cell.angle_gamma   90.00
#
_symmetry.space_group_name_H-M   'P 1'
#
loop_
_entity.id
_entity.type
_entity.pdbx_description
1 polymer ?
#
loop_
_entity_poly.entity_id
_entity_poly.type
_entity_poly.pdbx_seq_one_letter_code
_entity_poly.pdbx_strand_id
1 'polypeptide(L)'
;MRIKKNSFIAIALIIIIVSIAYYVALTVTVDSANKELLKVMENNYQDKSLIYDAVKSLDMAIFMMPWNHDLRLNRRSLLLQINDYAGALEAVQDDLKVGKDGLAYEYEGLCYEFLNQKDKAYKSYRKALQLYEDELAETPNDDFRTAEIATLSMILGDTLRAQEILKTRKIPSDSLAASYIERNNQFILQYKSGGLRYFYNKAKERN
;
A
#
# COMPACT_ATOMS: atom_id res chain seq x y z
N MET A 1 -40.08 -42.99 -0.94
CA MET A 1 -38.74 -42.62 -0.40
C MET A 1 -37.69 -42.30 -1.48
N ARG A 2 -37.74 -42.89 -2.70
CA ARG A 2 -36.79 -42.63 -3.82
C ARG A 2 -36.78 -41.20 -4.38
N ILE A 3 -37.94 -40.53 -4.46
CA ILE A 3 -38.06 -39.19 -5.08
C ILE A 3 -37.25 -38.12 -4.32
N LYS A 4 -37.24 -38.18 -2.98
CA LYS A 4 -36.46 -37.26 -2.13
C LYS A 4 -34.93 -37.45 -2.26
N LYS A 5 -34.47 -38.65 -2.60
CA LYS A 5 -33.04 -38.95 -2.79
C LYS A 5 -32.53 -38.37 -4.13
N ASN A 6 -33.35 -38.47 -5.18
CA ASN A 6 -33.01 -37.91 -6.49
C ASN A 6 -32.99 -36.37 -6.48
N SER A 7 -33.91 -35.73 -5.74
CA SER A 7 -33.88 -34.27 -5.56
C SER A 7 -32.67 -33.80 -4.77
N PHE A 8 -32.24 -34.56 -3.75
CA PHE A 8 -31.04 -34.24 -2.97
C PHE A 8 -29.76 -34.32 -3.82
N ILE A 9 -29.63 -35.36 -4.65
CA ILE A 9 -28.49 -35.51 -5.57
C ILE A 9 -28.46 -34.37 -6.60
N ALA A 10 -29.61 -33.99 -7.15
CA ALA A 10 -29.70 -32.89 -8.11
C ALA A 10 -29.27 -31.54 -7.49
N ILE A 11 -29.72 -31.23 -6.27
CA ILE A 11 -29.32 -30.02 -5.55
C ILE A 11 -27.81 -30.02 -5.27
N ALA A 12 -27.26 -31.15 -4.81
CA ALA A 12 -25.83 -31.27 -4.56
C ALA A 12 -24.99 -31.06 -5.83
N LEU A 13 -25.43 -31.61 -6.97
CA LEU A 13 -24.76 -31.39 -8.26
C LEU A 13 -24.80 -29.93 -8.70
N ILE A 14 -25.95 -29.25 -8.53
CA ILE A 14 -26.07 -27.82 -8.84
C ILE A 14 -25.10 -26.99 -7.99
N ILE A 15 -25.03 -27.25 -6.68
CA ILE A 15 -24.11 -26.54 -5.77
C ILE A 15 -22.66 -26.74 -6.21
N ILE A 16 -22.27 -27.97 -6.58
CA ILE A 16 -20.92 -28.27 -7.05
C ILE A 16 -20.62 -27.51 -8.35
N ILE A 17 -21.52 -27.55 -9.33
CA ILE A 17 -21.34 -26.85 -10.61
C ILE A 17 -21.21 -25.35 -10.40
N VAL A 18 -22.07 -24.74 -9.58
CA VAL A 18 -22.02 -23.30 -9.27
C VAL A 18 -20.72 -22.96 -8.55
N SER A 19 -20.27 -23.79 -7.61
CA SER A 19 -19.01 -23.59 -6.89
C SER A 19 -17.79 -23.66 -7.82
N ILE A 20 -17.78 -24.61 -8.76
CA ILE A 20 -16.71 -24.73 -9.78
C ILE A 20 -16.74 -23.51 -10.71
N ALA A 21 -17.92 -23.12 -11.19
CA ALA A 21 -18.07 -21.95 -12.07
C ALA A 21 -17.60 -20.67 -11.37
N TYR A 22 -17.94 -20.49 -10.10
CA TYR A 22 -17.46 -19.39 -9.27
C TYR A 22 -15.94 -19.42 -9.13
N TYR A 23 -15.36 -20.59 -8.81
CA TYR A 23 -13.91 -20.74 -8.68
C TYR A 23 -13.17 -20.42 -9.98
N VAL A 24 -13.68 -20.89 -11.13
CA VAL A 24 -13.10 -20.58 -12.45
C VAL A 24 -13.19 -19.09 -12.77
N ALA A 25 -14.37 -18.47 -12.55
CA ALA A 25 -14.54 -17.04 -12.76
C ALA A 25 -13.58 -16.23 -11.86
N LEU A 26 -13.42 -16.67 -10.61
CA LEU A 26 -12.50 -16.08 -9.66
C LEU A 26 -11.04 -16.13 -10.17
N THR A 27 -10.54 -17.31 -10.54
CA THR A 27 -9.14 -17.46 -11.01
C THR A 27 -8.88 -16.66 -12.28
N VAL A 28 -9.81 -16.70 -13.24
CA VAL A 28 -9.67 -15.94 -14.50
C VAL A 28 -9.63 -14.43 -14.24
N THR A 29 -10.45 -13.94 -13.31
CA THR A 29 -10.49 -12.51 -12.99
C THR A 29 -9.19 -12.04 -12.33
N VAL A 30 -8.66 -12.81 -11.38
CA VAL A 30 -7.39 -12.50 -10.71
C VAL A 30 -6.21 -12.57 -11.68
N ASP A 31 -6.16 -13.60 -12.54
CA ASP A 31 -5.11 -13.73 -13.55
C ASP A 31 -5.13 -12.57 -14.56
N SER A 32 -6.33 -12.13 -14.96
CA SER A 32 -6.49 -10.94 -15.81
C SER A 32 -5.95 -9.68 -15.13
N ALA A 33 -6.28 -9.46 -13.86
CA ALA A 33 -5.77 -8.31 -13.11
C ALA A 33 -4.23 -8.33 -12.98
N ASN A 34 -3.66 -9.49 -12.68
CA ASN A 34 -2.21 -9.67 -12.61
C ASN A 34 -1.51 -9.40 -13.95
N LYS A 35 -2.14 -9.80 -15.07
CA LYS A 35 -1.61 -9.54 -16.41
C LYS A 35 -1.60 -8.05 -16.74
N GLU A 36 -2.65 -7.30 -16.39
CA GLU A 36 -2.66 -5.84 -16.60
C GLU A 36 -1.63 -5.14 -15.69
N LEU A 37 -1.47 -5.58 -14.45
CA LEU A 37 -0.41 -5.11 -13.57
C LEU A 37 0.99 -5.35 -14.16
N LEU A 38 1.23 -6.51 -14.74
CA LEU A 38 2.51 -6.82 -15.39
C LEU A 38 2.81 -5.85 -16.53
N LYS A 39 1.83 -5.52 -17.38
CA LYS A 39 2.01 -4.51 -18.44
C LYS A 39 2.38 -3.14 -17.89
N VAL A 40 1.74 -2.73 -16.79
CA VAL A 40 2.07 -1.46 -16.11
C VAL A 40 3.52 -1.47 -15.63
N MET A 41 3.96 -2.58 -15.02
CA MET A 41 5.35 -2.75 -14.56
C MET A 41 6.35 -2.77 -15.71
N GLU A 42 6.09 -3.53 -16.77
CA GLU A 42 6.93 -3.59 -17.99
C GLU A 42 7.06 -2.23 -18.67
N ASN A 43 6.01 -1.42 -18.60
CA ASN A 43 6.00 -0.05 -19.10
C ASN A 43 6.63 0.97 -18.12
N ASN A 44 7.09 0.55 -16.93
CA ASN A 44 7.62 1.43 -15.89
C ASN A 44 6.64 2.57 -15.50
N TYR A 45 5.34 2.26 -15.43
CA TYR A 45 4.28 3.18 -15.00
C TYR A 45 4.15 4.47 -15.83
N GLN A 46 4.67 4.51 -17.07
CA GLN A 46 4.67 5.72 -17.91
C GLN A 46 3.33 5.97 -18.60
N ASP A 47 2.62 4.89 -18.97
CA ASP A 47 1.36 4.95 -19.70
C ASP A 47 0.17 4.91 -18.73
N LYS A 48 -0.49 6.06 -18.59
CA LYS A 48 -1.68 6.19 -17.76
C LYS A 48 -2.83 5.32 -18.24
N SER A 49 -2.96 5.05 -19.54
CA SER A 49 -4.02 4.18 -20.07
C SER A 49 -3.89 2.77 -19.52
N LEU A 50 -2.67 2.22 -19.51
CA LEU A 50 -2.40 0.90 -18.92
C LEU A 50 -2.73 0.88 -17.42
N ILE A 51 -2.42 1.97 -16.72
CA ILE A 51 -2.75 2.08 -15.30
C ILE A 51 -4.27 2.09 -15.08
N TYR A 52 -5.04 2.81 -15.89
CA TYR A 52 -6.51 2.79 -15.82
C TYR A 52 -7.09 1.39 -16.10
N ASP A 53 -6.57 0.68 -17.11
CA ASP A 53 -7.00 -0.67 -17.43
C ASP A 53 -6.69 -1.67 -16.30
N ALA A 54 -5.53 -1.51 -15.65
CA ALA A 54 -5.16 -2.30 -14.48
C ALA A 54 -6.04 -2.00 -13.26
N VAL A 55 -6.35 -0.72 -12.97
CA VAL A 55 -7.28 -0.35 -11.89
C VAL A 55 -8.65 -0.97 -12.10
N LYS A 56 -9.20 -0.90 -13.33
CA LYS A 56 -10.49 -1.50 -13.66
C LYS A 56 -10.50 -3.01 -13.50
N SER A 57 -9.40 -3.68 -13.87
CA SER A 57 -9.28 -5.14 -13.70
C SER A 57 -9.16 -5.52 -12.22
N LEU A 58 -8.48 -4.70 -11.42
CA LEU A 58 -8.41 -4.87 -9.97
C LEU A 58 -9.77 -4.66 -9.29
N ASP A 59 -10.57 -3.68 -9.72
CA ASP A 59 -11.94 -3.49 -9.20
C ASP A 59 -12.78 -4.76 -9.33
N MET A 60 -12.70 -5.43 -10.49
CA MET A 60 -13.41 -6.70 -10.72
C MET A 60 -12.87 -7.82 -9.81
N ALA A 61 -11.55 -7.91 -9.64
CA ALA A 61 -10.92 -8.93 -8.80
C ALA A 61 -11.23 -8.71 -7.31
N ILE A 62 -11.24 -7.46 -6.84
CA ILE A 62 -11.59 -7.07 -5.46
C ILE A 62 -13.06 -7.36 -5.19
N PHE A 63 -13.96 -7.14 -6.15
CA PHE A 63 -15.37 -7.51 -6.01
C PHE A 63 -15.53 -9.02 -5.71
N MET A 64 -14.70 -9.87 -6.33
CA MET A 64 -14.71 -11.32 -6.11
C MET A 64 -13.94 -11.77 -4.86
N MET A 65 -12.90 -11.02 -4.46
CA MET A 65 -12.08 -11.29 -3.27
C MET A 65 -11.89 -10.03 -2.42
N PRO A 66 -12.95 -9.54 -1.76
CA PRO A 66 -12.86 -8.30 -0.98
C PRO A 66 -11.88 -8.40 0.19
N TRP A 67 -11.53 -9.62 0.63
CA TRP A 67 -10.54 -9.86 1.70
C TRP A 67 -9.09 -9.92 1.20
N ASN A 68 -8.82 -10.02 -0.11
CA ASN A 68 -7.45 -10.10 -0.62
C ASN A 68 -6.71 -8.75 -0.48
N HIS A 69 -5.71 -8.71 0.41
CA HIS A 69 -4.95 -7.49 0.72
C HIS A 69 -4.13 -6.99 -0.48
N ASP A 70 -3.46 -7.88 -1.21
CA ASP A 70 -2.57 -7.52 -2.32
C ASP A 70 -3.32 -6.82 -3.46
N LEU A 71 -4.52 -7.31 -3.79
CA LEU A 71 -5.35 -6.68 -4.83
C LEU A 71 -5.72 -5.24 -4.45
N ARG A 72 -6.12 -5.02 -3.20
CA ARG A 72 -6.49 -3.67 -2.74
C ARG A 72 -5.28 -2.75 -2.63
N LEU A 73 -4.13 -3.28 -2.15
CA LEU A 73 -2.86 -2.55 -2.10
C LEU A 73 -2.41 -2.11 -3.50
N ASN A 74 -2.46 -3.01 -4.48
CA ASN A 74 -2.11 -2.69 -5.86
C ASN A 74 -3.02 -1.60 -6.42
N ARG A 75 -4.33 -1.68 -6.16
CA ARG A 75 -5.30 -0.68 -6.62
C ARG A 75 -4.99 0.71 -6.08
N ARG A 76 -4.85 0.87 -4.75
CA ARG A 76 -4.55 2.18 -4.15
C ARG A 76 -3.20 2.73 -4.64
N SER A 77 -2.20 1.87 -4.82
CA SER A 77 -0.88 2.27 -5.34
C SER A 77 -0.99 2.83 -6.75
N LEU A 78 -1.72 2.15 -7.65
CA LEU A 78 -1.95 2.64 -9.01
C LEU A 78 -2.71 3.96 -9.05
N LEU A 79 -3.72 4.15 -8.18
CA LEU A 79 -4.45 5.41 -8.06
C LEU A 79 -3.52 6.57 -7.64
N LEU A 80 -2.60 6.32 -6.70
CA LEU A 80 -1.55 7.28 -6.36
C LEU A 80 -0.62 7.59 -7.55
N GLN A 81 -0.23 6.59 -8.34
CA GLN A 81 0.66 6.79 -9.50
C GLN A 81 0.06 7.72 -10.57
N ILE A 82 -1.26 7.70 -10.75
CA ILE A 82 -1.96 8.61 -11.67
C ILE A 82 -2.35 9.95 -11.04
N ASN A 83 -1.95 10.17 -9.78
CA ASN A 83 -2.30 11.33 -8.96
C ASN A 83 -3.81 11.48 -8.67
N ASP A 84 -4.56 10.37 -8.70
CA ASP A 84 -5.94 10.33 -8.22
C ASP A 84 -5.96 10.14 -6.70
N TYR A 85 -5.56 11.19 -5.98
CA TYR A 85 -5.46 11.15 -4.52
C TYR A 85 -6.82 11.01 -3.83
N ALA A 86 -7.90 11.45 -4.46
CA ALA A 86 -9.24 11.30 -3.93
C ALA A 86 -9.73 9.85 -4.05
N GLY A 87 -9.55 9.23 -5.22
CA GLY A 87 -9.85 7.81 -5.41
C GLY A 87 -8.94 6.91 -4.57
N ALA A 88 -7.66 7.25 -4.44
CA ALA A 88 -6.74 6.53 -3.55
C ALA A 88 -7.16 6.64 -2.07
N LEU A 89 -7.60 7.81 -1.62
CA LEU A 89 -8.12 7.99 -0.27
C LEU A 89 -9.36 7.13 -0.02
N GLU A 90 -10.31 7.10 -0.97
CA GLU A 90 -11.49 6.23 -0.87
C GLU A 90 -11.09 4.76 -0.79
N ALA A 91 -10.15 4.32 -1.63
CA ALA A 91 -9.60 2.95 -1.61
C ALA A 91 -9.01 2.58 -0.25
N VAL A 92 -8.20 3.47 0.32
CA VAL A 92 -7.56 3.27 1.62
C VAL A 92 -8.60 3.23 2.75
N GLN A 93 -9.64 4.07 2.68
CA GLN A 93 -10.71 4.06 3.66
C GLN A 93 -11.53 2.78 3.60
N ASP A 94 -11.67 2.17 2.43
CA ASP A 94 -12.26 0.84 2.29
C ASP A 94 -11.36 -0.26 2.86
N ASP A 95 -10.05 -0.19 2.66
CA ASP A 95 -9.08 -1.09 3.31
C ASP A 95 -9.22 -1.09 4.83
N LEU A 96 -9.29 0.12 5.41
CA LEU A 96 -9.41 0.34 6.85
C LEU A 96 -10.71 -0.21 7.46
N LYS A 97 -11.74 -0.48 6.64
CA LYS A 97 -12.97 -1.18 7.08
C LYS A 97 -12.74 -2.69 7.21
N VAL A 98 -11.85 -3.27 6.41
CA VAL A 98 -11.55 -4.71 6.39
C VAL A 98 -10.52 -5.06 7.47
N GLY A 99 -9.48 -4.23 7.60
CA GLY A 99 -8.40 -4.43 8.57
C GLY A 99 -7.70 -3.13 8.91
N LYS A 100 -7.18 -3.03 10.14
CA LYS A 100 -6.37 -1.89 10.58
C LYS A 100 -4.92 -2.32 10.55
N ASP A 101 -4.18 -1.86 9.54
CA ASP A 101 -2.73 -2.00 9.48
C ASP A 101 -2.08 -0.61 9.35
N GLY A 102 -0.82 -0.50 9.76
CA GLY A 102 -0.12 0.79 9.73
C GLY A 102 0.08 1.32 8.31
N LEU A 103 0.20 0.42 7.32
CA LEU A 103 0.41 0.79 5.92
C LEU A 103 -0.80 1.52 5.33
N ALA A 104 -2.01 1.08 5.64
CA ALA A 104 -3.23 1.78 5.24
C ALA A 104 -3.28 3.19 5.86
N TYR A 105 -2.92 3.36 7.13
CA TYR A 105 -2.87 4.69 7.75
C TYR A 105 -1.75 5.59 7.18
N GLU A 106 -0.63 5.01 6.78
CA GLU A 106 0.44 5.75 6.10
C GLU A 106 -0.04 6.28 4.75
N TYR A 107 -0.67 5.43 3.94
CA TYR A 107 -1.24 5.82 2.64
C TYR A 107 -2.40 6.82 2.81
N GLU A 108 -3.20 6.69 3.86
CA GLU A 108 -4.24 7.67 4.19
C GLU A 108 -3.62 9.05 4.47
N GLY A 109 -2.52 9.05 5.24
CA GLY A 109 -1.74 10.25 5.52
C GLY A 109 -1.23 10.92 4.24
N LEU A 110 -0.66 10.10 3.35
CA LEU A 110 -0.14 10.54 2.06
C LEU A 110 -1.23 11.17 1.17
N CYS A 111 -2.39 10.51 1.09
CA CYS A 111 -3.52 11.02 0.31
C CYS A 111 -4.03 12.35 0.88
N TYR A 112 -4.20 12.44 2.20
CA TYR A 112 -4.60 13.69 2.84
C TYR A 112 -3.58 14.81 2.63
N GLU A 113 -2.29 14.51 2.66
CA GLU A 113 -1.23 15.47 2.42
C GLU A 113 -1.32 16.06 1.00
N PHE A 114 -1.45 15.22 -0.02
CA PHE A 114 -1.62 15.66 -1.40
C PHE A 114 -2.93 16.39 -1.65
N LEU A 115 -3.97 16.07 -0.90
CA LEU A 115 -5.23 16.81 -0.89
C LEU A 115 -5.16 18.09 -0.03
N ASN A 116 -3.97 18.47 0.44
CA ASN A 116 -3.70 19.65 1.27
C ASN A 116 -4.48 19.69 2.60
N GLN A 117 -4.83 18.52 3.14
CA GLN A 117 -5.53 18.32 4.42
C GLN A 117 -4.54 17.92 5.52
N LYS A 118 -3.59 18.81 5.82
CA LYS A 118 -2.43 18.54 6.70
C LYS A 118 -2.79 17.98 8.06
N ASP A 119 -3.81 18.52 8.73
CA ASP A 119 -4.20 18.04 10.08
C ASP A 119 -4.66 16.59 10.06
N LYS A 120 -5.38 16.19 9.00
CA LYS A 120 -5.81 14.81 8.81
C LYS A 120 -4.63 13.91 8.46
N ALA A 121 -3.74 14.38 7.57
CA ALA A 121 -2.53 13.66 7.22
C ALA A 121 -1.70 13.30 8.46
N TYR A 122 -1.45 14.30 9.33
CA TYR A 122 -0.69 14.11 10.57
C TYR A 122 -1.38 13.16 11.55
N LYS A 123 -2.73 13.16 11.58
CA LYS A 123 -3.49 12.22 12.40
C LYS A 123 -3.29 10.78 11.91
N SER A 124 -3.34 10.56 10.60
CA SER A 124 -3.13 9.25 9.99
C SER A 124 -1.69 8.78 10.13
N TYR A 125 -0.69 9.63 9.88
CA TYR A 125 0.72 9.29 10.11
C TYR A 125 1.03 8.94 11.56
N ARG A 126 0.45 9.64 12.55
CA ARG A 126 0.58 9.25 13.96
C ARG A 126 0.01 7.87 14.24
N LYS A 127 -1.09 7.52 13.57
CA LYS A 127 -1.73 6.21 13.72
C LYS A 127 -0.86 5.10 13.11
N ALA A 128 -0.29 5.34 11.93
CA ALA A 128 0.69 4.44 11.31
C ALA A 128 1.92 4.24 12.20
N LEU A 129 2.49 5.33 12.71
CA LEU A 129 3.65 5.30 13.59
C LEU A 129 3.40 4.43 14.83
N GLN A 130 2.26 4.62 15.49
CA GLN A 130 1.88 3.83 16.66
C GLN A 130 1.83 2.33 16.33
N LEU A 131 1.17 1.95 15.23
CA LEU A 131 1.05 0.54 14.83
C LEU A 131 2.41 -0.06 14.47
N TYR A 132 3.26 0.71 13.79
CA TYR A 132 4.60 0.26 13.44
C TYR A 132 5.50 0.07 14.67
N GLU A 133 5.36 0.93 15.69
CA GLU A 133 6.05 0.77 16.97
C GLU A 133 5.59 -0.48 17.72
N ASP A 134 4.27 -0.72 17.75
CA ASP A 134 3.69 -1.93 18.34
C ASP A 134 4.22 -3.19 17.63
N GLU A 135 4.26 -3.18 16.28
CA GLU A 135 4.80 -4.28 15.48
C GLU A 135 6.30 -4.49 15.71
N LEU A 136 7.12 -3.42 15.74
CA LEU A 136 8.55 -3.52 16.01
C LEU A 136 8.84 -4.06 17.41
N ALA A 137 7.98 -3.80 18.40
CA ALA A 137 8.12 -4.35 19.74
C ALA A 137 7.98 -5.89 19.75
N GLU A 138 7.16 -6.45 18.86
CA GLU A 138 7.02 -7.90 18.67
C GLU A 138 8.16 -8.49 17.83
N THR A 139 8.71 -7.73 16.87
CA THR A 139 9.82 -8.12 15.99
C THR A 139 11.04 -7.18 16.08
N PRO A 140 11.80 -7.14 17.21
CA PRO A 140 12.78 -6.09 17.48
C PRO A 140 13.97 -5.96 16.53
N ASN A 141 14.12 -6.84 15.55
CA ASN A 141 15.19 -6.84 14.55
C ASN A 141 14.66 -6.61 13.12
N ASP A 142 13.51 -5.94 12.99
CA ASP A 142 12.94 -5.55 11.71
C ASP A 142 13.51 -4.20 11.23
N ASP A 143 14.53 -4.26 10.39
CA ASP A 143 15.17 -3.08 9.79
C ASP A 143 14.22 -2.31 8.87
N PHE A 144 13.26 -2.99 8.23
CA PHE A 144 12.28 -2.36 7.37
C PHE A 144 11.32 -1.51 8.20
N ARG A 145 10.76 -2.08 9.27
CA ARG A 145 9.87 -1.36 10.20
C ARG A 145 10.57 -0.18 10.87
N THR A 146 11.83 -0.39 11.25
CA THR A 146 12.67 0.66 11.84
C THR A 146 12.80 1.87 10.90
N ALA A 147 12.96 1.64 9.60
CA ALA A 147 13.06 2.71 8.60
C ALA A 147 11.74 3.48 8.40
N GLU A 148 10.60 2.77 8.41
CA GLU A 148 9.28 3.40 8.31
C GLU A 148 9.00 4.28 9.53
N ILE A 149 9.31 3.82 10.74
CA ILE A 149 9.19 4.60 11.99
C ILE A 149 10.05 5.87 11.91
N ALA A 150 11.29 5.75 11.42
CA ALA A 150 12.17 6.91 11.26
C ALA A 150 11.58 7.92 10.26
N THR A 151 11.03 7.43 9.14
CA THR A 151 10.43 8.28 8.10
C THR A 151 9.18 9.00 8.63
N LEU A 152 8.27 8.29 9.29
CA LEU A 152 7.09 8.89 9.91
C LEU A 152 7.46 9.88 11.02
N SER A 153 8.50 9.60 11.79
CA SER A 153 9.03 10.53 12.79
C SER A 153 9.53 11.82 12.14
N MET A 154 10.22 11.74 11.00
CA MET A 154 10.62 12.92 10.22
C MET A 154 9.41 13.71 9.70
N ILE A 155 8.42 13.04 9.12
CA ILE A 155 7.19 13.65 8.59
C ILE A 155 6.44 14.40 9.70
N LEU A 156 6.40 13.83 10.90
CA LEU A 156 5.75 14.41 12.08
C LEU A 156 6.59 15.49 12.78
N GLY A 157 7.81 15.76 12.32
CA GLY A 157 8.70 16.79 12.84
C GLY A 157 9.66 16.32 13.94
N ASP A 158 9.62 15.05 14.36
CA ASP A 158 10.53 14.46 15.34
C ASP A 158 11.83 13.97 14.67
N THR A 159 12.59 14.93 14.15
CA THR A 159 13.79 14.66 13.36
C THR A 159 14.94 14.10 14.19
N LEU A 160 15.02 14.46 15.49
CA LEU A 160 16.06 13.95 16.38
C LEU A 160 15.91 12.45 16.62
N ARG A 161 14.67 12.02 16.90
CA ARG A 161 14.34 10.59 17.06
C ARG A 161 14.67 9.80 15.79
N ALA A 162 14.29 10.31 14.62
CA ALA A 162 14.59 9.65 13.36
C ALA A 162 16.10 9.45 13.15
N GLN A 163 16.91 10.48 13.44
CA GLN A 163 18.38 10.39 13.32
C GLN A 163 18.98 9.37 14.28
N GLU A 164 18.48 9.30 15.52
CA GLU A 164 18.93 8.33 16.50
C GLU A 164 18.62 6.89 16.06
N ILE A 165 17.42 6.64 15.56
CA ILE A 165 16.99 5.33 15.03
C ILE A 165 17.91 4.90 13.87
N LEU A 166 18.13 5.78 12.89
CA LEU A 166 18.96 5.47 11.72
C LEU A 166 20.43 5.22 12.11
N LYS A 167 20.96 5.99 13.08
CA LYS A 167 22.35 5.85 13.56
C LYS A 167 22.57 4.55 14.33
N THR A 168 21.64 4.18 15.19
CA THR A 168 21.80 3.02 16.10
C THR A 168 21.72 1.68 15.37
N ARG A 169 20.96 1.60 14.28
CA ARG A 169 20.67 0.34 13.57
C ARG A 169 21.61 0.03 12.41
N LYS A 170 22.60 0.89 12.12
CA LYS A 170 23.55 0.74 10.98
C LYS A 170 22.83 0.40 9.66
N ILE A 171 21.67 1.00 9.40
CA ILE A 171 20.92 0.76 8.17
C ILE A 171 21.83 1.16 6.99
N PRO A 172 22.26 0.21 6.14
CA PRO A 172 23.16 0.53 5.03
C PRO A 172 22.52 1.59 4.13
N SER A 173 23.31 2.55 3.63
CA SER A 173 22.87 3.55 2.64
C SER A 173 22.34 2.94 1.34
N ASP A 174 22.57 1.63 1.14
CA ASP A 174 22.20 0.89 -0.06
C ASP A 174 21.07 -0.12 0.24
N SER A 175 20.51 -0.08 1.45
CA SER A 175 19.39 -0.93 1.86
C SER A 175 18.09 -0.49 1.19
N LEU A 176 17.09 -1.39 1.17
CA LEU A 176 15.75 -1.09 0.68
C LEU A 176 15.18 0.17 1.36
N ALA A 177 15.48 0.39 2.64
CA ALA A 177 15.14 1.58 3.41
C ALA A 177 15.74 2.88 2.82
N ALA A 178 16.99 2.84 2.33
CA ALA A 178 17.61 3.98 1.67
C ALA A 178 17.05 4.21 0.25
N SER A 179 16.70 3.15 -0.48
CA SER A 179 15.92 3.22 -1.72
C SER A 179 14.53 3.83 -1.48
N TYR A 180 13.90 3.54 -0.34
CA TYR A 180 12.63 4.15 0.07
C TYR A 180 12.80 5.62 0.47
N ILE A 181 13.86 5.98 1.20
CA ILE A 181 14.26 7.37 1.44
C ILE A 181 14.55 8.09 0.11
N GLU A 182 15.11 7.41 -0.89
CA GLU A 182 15.41 7.99 -2.21
C GLU A 182 14.15 8.13 -3.09
N ARG A 183 13.22 7.18 -3.02
CA ARG A 183 11.88 7.27 -3.63
C ARG A 183 11.08 8.42 -3.00
N ASN A 184 11.12 8.53 -1.67
CA ASN A 184 10.57 9.66 -0.94
C ASN A 184 11.38 10.94 -1.20
N ASN A 185 12.68 10.88 -1.53
CA ASN A 185 13.44 12.05 -1.97
C ASN A 185 12.93 12.58 -3.31
N GLN A 186 12.51 11.76 -4.27
CA GLN A 186 11.87 12.26 -5.51
C GLN A 186 10.55 13.00 -5.20
N PHE A 187 9.81 12.50 -4.20
CA PHE A 187 8.59 13.10 -3.68
C PHE A 187 8.84 14.42 -2.91
N ILE A 188 9.88 14.44 -2.07
CA ILE A 188 10.38 15.60 -1.30
C ILE A 188 11.02 16.64 -2.22
N LEU A 189 11.66 16.22 -3.33
CA LEU A 189 12.22 17.11 -4.34
C LEU A 189 11.13 17.84 -5.14
N GLN A 190 9.96 17.23 -5.32
CA GLN A 190 8.77 17.89 -5.85
C GLN A 190 8.15 18.89 -4.86
N TYR A 191 8.20 18.61 -3.55
CA TYR A 191 7.60 19.47 -2.52
C TYR A 191 8.65 20.02 -1.55
N LYS A 192 9.35 21.05 -2.02
CA LYS A 192 10.30 21.86 -1.23
C LYS A 192 9.62 22.53 -0.03
N SER A 193 9.82 21.99 1.18
CA SER A 193 9.89 22.83 2.39
C SER A 193 11.36 22.94 2.82
N GLY A 194 11.84 24.18 2.98
CA GLY A 194 13.26 24.55 3.03
C GLY A 194 14.09 23.99 4.19
N GLY A 195 13.54 23.11 5.04
CA GLY A 195 14.27 22.47 6.15
C GLY A 195 15.09 21.25 5.73
N LEU A 196 14.57 20.38 4.86
CA LEU A 196 15.24 19.11 4.52
C LEU A 196 16.44 19.28 3.57
N ARG A 197 16.44 20.31 2.72
CA ARG A 197 17.55 20.58 1.79
C ARG A 197 18.86 20.89 2.50
N TYR A 198 18.80 21.48 3.71
CA TYR A 198 19.98 21.78 4.52
C TYR A 198 20.65 20.51 5.07
N PHE A 199 19.86 19.55 5.54
CA PHE A 199 20.39 18.32 6.13
C PHE A 199 20.85 17.30 5.08
N TYR A 200 20.15 17.20 3.94
CA TYR A 200 20.54 16.30 2.84
C TYR A 200 21.89 16.69 2.21
N ASN A 201 22.11 17.99 1.96
CA ASN A 201 23.39 18.46 1.44
C ASN A 201 24.54 18.23 2.43
N LYS A 202 24.30 18.40 3.73
CA LYS A 202 25.29 18.18 4.79
C LYS A 202 25.65 16.70 5.00
N ALA A 203 24.75 15.77 4.66
CA ALA A 203 25.03 14.34 4.68
C ALA A 203 25.88 13.90 3.47
N LYS A 204 25.68 14.53 2.30
CA LYS A 204 26.45 14.25 1.08
C LYS A 204 27.89 14.82 1.14
N GLU A 205 28.11 15.87 1.91
CA GLU A 205 29.43 16.47 2.18
C GLU A 205 30.29 15.68 3.18
N ARG A 206 29.80 14.54 3.71
CA ARG A 206 30.48 13.72 4.72
C ARG A 206 30.90 12.33 4.25
N ASN A 207 30.80 12.05 2.95
CA ASN A 207 31.50 10.96 2.26
C ASN A 207 32.61 11.57 1.39
#